data_AF-A0A537D5R5-F1
#
_entry.id   AF-A0A537D5R5-F1
#
_cell.length_a   1.000
_cell.length_b   1.000
_cell.length_c   1.000
_cell.angle_alpha   90.00
_cell.angle_beta   90.00
_cell.angle_gamma   90.00
#
_symmetry.space_group_name_H-M   'P 1'
#
loop_
_entity.id
_entity.type
_entity.pdbx_description
1 polymer ?
#
loop_
_entity_poly.entity_id
_entity_poly.type
_entity_poly.pdbx_seq_one_letter_code
_entity_poly.pdbx_strand_id
1 'polypeptide(L)'
;MSRKAISEIKRRLKGSGIDNPYVLLGESTDDLTLSLSDGFLEAVASGTDQKEMRAPARAEYERMRPTLKFCLALLIYDFYEKRPDDLIDIAGIRFATPPSTRGFLSGYQLDYSARRFVLRKDDQIFQDLRSIPRDDAAT
;
A
#
# COMPACT_ATOMS: atom_id res chain seq x y z
N MET A 1 -9.31 -7.86 -12.09
CA MET A 1 -9.84 -7.54 -10.74
C MET A 1 -11.20 -8.23 -10.53
N SER A 2 -11.52 -8.69 -9.33
CA SER A 2 -12.80 -9.34 -9.01
C SER A 2 -13.92 -8.33 -8.74
N ARG A 3 -15.19 -8.77 -8.85
CA ARG A 3 -16.35 -7.93 -8.48
C ARG A 3 -16.32 -7.50 -7.01
N LYS A 4 -15.90 -8.40 -6.10
CA LYS A 4 -15.80 -8.12 -4.66
C LYS A 4 -14.80 -7.01 -4.38
N ALA A 5 -13.62 -7.06 -5.02
CA ALA A 5 -12.61 -6.01 -4.91
C ALA A 5 -13.14 -4.67 -5.42
N ILE A 6 -13.76 -4.63 -6.60
CA ILE A 6 -14.33 -3.39 -7.17
C ILE A 6 -15.37 -2.78 -6.20
N SER A 7 -16.30 -3.58 -5.69
CA SER A 7 -17.33 -3.12 -4.76
C SER A 7 -16.72 -2.54 -3.47
N GLU A 8 -15.74 -3.23 -2.90
CA GLU A 8 -15.06 -2.77 -1.69
C GLU A 8 -14.27 -1.48 -1.92
N ILE A 9 -13.55 -1.37 -3.04
CA ILE A 9 -12.80 -0.16 -3.38
C ILE A 9 -13.73 1.03 -3.54
N LYS A 10 -14.81 0.86 -4.30
CA LYS A 10 -15.82 1.93 -4.48
C LYS A 10 -16.46 2.34 -3.16
N ARG A 11 -16.71 1.38 -2.25
CA ARG A 11 -17.20 1.66 -0.90
C ARG A 11 -16.22 2.54 -0.11
N ARG A 12 -14.92 2.21 -0.13
CA ARG A 12 -13.88 3.00 0.56
C ARG A 12 -13.68 4.38 -0.05
N LEU A 13 -13.69 4.48 -1.38
CA LEU A 13 -13.60 5.76 -2.09
C LEU A 13 -14.76 6.68 -1.71
N LYS A 14 -16.00 6.19 -1.75
CA LYS A 14 -17.18 6.95 -1.34
C LYS A 14 -17.11 7.38 0.13
N GLY A 15 -16.53 6.55 0.99
CA GLY A 15 -16.35 6.84 2.42
C GLY A 15 -15.17 7.77 2.74
N SER A 16 -14.27 8.02 1.79
CA SER A 16 -13.07 8.83 2.04
C SER A 16 -13.33 10.33 2.20
N GLY A 17 -14.45 10.83 1.65
CA GLY A 17 -14.75 12.26 1.62
C GLY A 17 -13.83 13.10 0.73
N ILE A 18 -12.93 12.46 -0.03
CA ILE A 18 -12.02 13.12 -0.97
C ILE A 18 -12.77 13.41 -2.26
N ASP A 19 -12.67 14.64 -2.77
CA ASP A 19 -13.38 15.08 -3.99
C ASP A 19 -12.81 14.43 -5.25
N ASN A 20 -11.48 14.28 -5.32
CA ASN A 20 -10.79 13.79 -6.51
C ASN A 20 -9.81 12.64 -6.18
N PRO A 21 -10.29 11.49 -5.67
CA PRO A 21 -9.41 10.47 -5.16
C PRO A 21 -8.79 9.63 -6.28
N TYR A 22 -7.57 9.17 -6.03
CA TYR A 22 -6.99 8.03 -6.72
C TYR A 22 -6.51 6.99 -5.72
N VAL A 23 -6.33 5.77 -6.22
CA VAL A 23 -5.95 4.61 -5.44
C VAL A 23 -4.52 4.21 -5.76
N LEU A 24 -3.75 3.83 -4.75
CA LEU A 24 -2.50 3.10 -4.89
C LEU A 24 -2.63 1.77 -4.15
N LEU A 25 -2.21 0.67 -4.80
CA LEU A 25 -2.02 -0.59 -4.10
C LEU A 25 -0.67 -0.53 -3.37
N GLY A 26 -0.68 -0.69 -2.06
CA GLY A 26 0.51 -0.65 -1.23
C GLY A 26 0.54 -1.77 -0.21
N GLU A 27 1.52 -1.72 0.67
CA GLU A 27 1.59 -2.56 1.85
C GLU A 27 1.26 -1.70 3.08
N SER A 28 0.46 -2.25 3.99
CA SER A 28 0.27 -1.71 5.33
C SER A 28 0.62 -2.78 6.35
N THR A 29 0.97 -2.36 7.55
CA THR A 29 1.09 -3.27 8.69
C THR A 29 -0.25 -3.33 9.41
N ASP A 30 -0.73 -4.53 9.73
CA ASP A 30 -2.01 -4.74 10.44
C ASP A 30 -1.84 -4.71 11.97
N ASP A 31 -0.66 -4.31 12.44
CA ASP A 31 -0.28 -4.37 13.84
C ASP A 31 -0.53 -3.03 14.54
N LEU A 32 -1.67 -2.95 15.23
CA LEU A 32 -2.04 -1.83 16.10
C LEU A 32 -1.31 -1.84 17.45
N THR A 33 -0.48 -2.87 17.70
CA THR A 33 0.27 -3.02 18.97
C THR A 33 1.70 -2.51 18.89
N LEU A 34 2.05 -1.81 17.81
CA LEU A 34 3.36 -1.21 17.62
C LEU A 34 3.60 -0.12 18.67
N SER A 35 4.47 -0.42 19.62
CA SER A 35 5.06 0.56 20.53
C SER A 35 6.34 1.09 19.90
N LEU A 36 6.32 2.37 19.52
CA LEU A 36 7.50 3.11 19.09
C LEU A 36 8.42 3.33 20.29
N SER A 37 9.74 3.30 20.06
CA SER A 37 10.71 3.58 21.11
C SER A 37 10.64 5.05 21.56
N ASP A 38 10.88 5.29 22.85
CA ASP A 38 10.89 6.63 23.43
C ASP A 38 11.85 7.57 22.70
N GLY A 39 13.04 7.07 22.31
CA GLY A 39 14.01 7.84 21.54
C GLY A 39 13.55 8.23 20.13
N PHE A 40 12.69 7.43 19.50
CA PHE A 40 12.06 7.82 18.23
C PHE A 40 10.97 8.86 18.46
N LEU A 41 10.16 8.72 19.51
CA LEU A 41 9.11 9.69 19.87
C LEU A 41 9.70 11.06 20.24
N GLU A 42 10.80 11.09 21.00
CA GLU A 42 11.53 12.31 21.35
C GLU A 42 12.09 13.01 20.10
N ALA A 43 12.66 12.25 19.16
CA ALA A 43 13.13 12.80 17.89
C ALA A 43 11.97 13.46 17.11
N VAL A 44 10.84 12.75 16.92
CA VAL A 44 9.65 13.31 16.28
C VAL A 44 9.16 14.58 16.98
N ALA A 45 9.06 14.55 18.32
CA ALA A 45 8.56 15.67 19.11
C ALA A 45 9.48 16.91 19.07
N SER A 46 10.79 16.72 18.88
CA SER A 46 11.77 17.80 18.80
C SER A 46 11.75 18.58 17.47
N GLY A 47 10.90 18.18 16.51
CA GLY A 47 10.81 18.85 15.21
C GLY A 47 12.03 18.64 14.34
N THR A 48 12.72 17.49 14.51
CA THR A 48 13.93 17.16 13.75
C THR A 48 13.63 17.18 12.23
N ASP A 49 14.54 17.78 11.46
CA ASP A 49 14.39 17.92 10.00
C ASP A 49 14.20 16.56 9.33
N GLN A 50 13.47 16.50 8.22
CA GLN A 50 13.12 15.24 7.54
C GLN A 50 14.36 14.40 7.13
N LYS A 51 15.49 15.06 6.86
CA LYS A 51 16.77 14.39 6.57
C LYS A 51 17.36 13.70 7.80
N GLU A 52 17.22 14.32 8.97
CA GLU A 52 17.72 13.82 10.24
C GLU A 52 16.82 12.71 10.81
N MET A 53 15.52 12.75 10.50
CA MET A 53 14.56 11.69 10.86
C MET A 53 14.76 10.38 10.12
N ARG A 54 15.53 10.36 9.03
CA ARG A 54 15.68 9.16 8.19
C ARG A 54 16.42 8.04 8.89
N ALA A 55 17.48 8.35 9.64
CA ALA A 55 18.27 7.35 10.36
C ALA A 55 17.53 6.76 11.57
N PRO A 56 16.91 7.56 12.46
CA PRO A 56 16.05 7.06 13.54
C PRO A 56 14.88 6.24 13.01
N ALA A 57 14.19 6.70 11.96
CA ALA A 57 13.09 5.95 11.36
C ALA A 57 13.55 4.61 10.79
N ARG A 58 14.76 4.54 10.20
CA ARG A 58 15.32 3.29 9.71
C ARG A 58 15.67 2.35 10.86
N ALA A 59 16.32 2.85 11.91
CA ALA A 59 16.66 2.05 13.08
C ALA A 59 15.40 1.47 13.76
N GLU A 60 14.37 2.30 13.91
CA GLU A 60 13.09 1.91 14.48
C GLU A 60 12.36 0.88 13.60
N TYR A 61 12.39 1.06 12.28
CA TYR A 61 11.87 0.08 11.33
C TYR A 61 12.58 -1.27 11.47
N GLU A 62 13.92 -1.30 11.49
CA GLU A 62 14.68 -2.56 11.60
C GLU A 62 14.41 -3.26 12.94
N ARG A 63 14.26 -2.49 14.03
CA ARG A 63 13.87 -3.01 15.35
C ARG A 63 12.51 -3.71 15.31
N MET A 64 11.53 -3.09 14.66
CA MET A 64 10.16 -3.63 14.57
C MET A 64 10.02 -4.69 13.48
N ARG A 65 10.89 -4.70 12.47
CA ARG A 65 10.80 -5.57 11.27
C ARG A 65 10.42 -7.03 11.57
N PRO A 66 10.96 -7.70 12.61
CA PRO A 66 10.62 -9.09 12.90
C PRO A 66 9.17 -9.32 13.32
N THR A 67 8.50 -8.31 13.88
CA THR A 67 7.11 -8.42 14.36
C THR A 67 6.09 -7.92 13.35
N LEU A 68 6.53 -7.18 12.32
CA LEU A 68 5.63 -6.60 11.33
C LEU A 68 4.96 -7.67 10.47
N LYS A 69 3.63 -7.74 10.58
CA LYS A 69 2.78 -8.46 9.64
C LYS A 69 2.25 -7.49 8.60
N PHE A 70 2.60 -7.73 7.35
CA PHE A 70 2.19 -6.89 6.24
C PHE A 70 0.95 -7.46 5.56
N CYS A 71 0.14 -6.56 5.04
CA CYS A 71 -1.02 -6.87 4.22
C CYS A 71 -1.12 -5.90 3.04
N LEU A 72 -1.75 -6.34 1.96
CA LEU A 72 -2.13 -5.50 0.84
C LEU A 72 -3.15 -4.48 1.31
N ALA A 73 -2.82 -3.22 1.07
CA ALA A 73 -3.63 -2.09 1.47
C ALA A 73 -4.02 -1.24 0.27
N LEU A 74 -5.21 -0.67 0.38
CA LEU A 74 -5.72 0.34 -0.53
C LEU A 74 -5.38 1.70 0.06
N LEU A 75 -4.42 2.39 -0.53
CA LEU A 75 -4.06 3.75 -0.15
C LEU A 75 -4.87 4.71 -1.03
N ILE A 76 -5.62 5.61 -0.42
CA ILE A 76 -6.45 6.58 -1.12
C ILE A 76 -5.84 7.96 -0.89
N TYR A 77 -5.59 8.68 -1.97
CA TYR A 77 -4.97 10.01 -1.94
C TYR A 77 -5.81 11.01 -2.70
N ASP A 78 -5.73 12.27 -2.31
CA ASP A 78 -6.23 13.37 -3.12
C ASP A 78 -5.24 13.68 -4.26
N PHE A 79 -5.75 13.69 -5.47
CA PHE A 79 -4.99 14.07 -6.66
C PHE A 79 -4.36 15.45 -6.55
N TYR A 80 -5.04 16.41 -5.92
CA TYR A 80 -4.56 17.80 -5.85
C TYR A 80 -3.43 17.99 -4.84
N GLU A 81 -3.38 17.19 -3.78
CA GLU A 81 -2.30 17.20 -2.80
C GLU A 81 -1.06 16.47 -3.30
N LYS A 82 -1.25 15.35 -4.01
CA LYS A 82 -0.16 14.52 -4.52
C LYS A 82 -0.50 14.04 -5.92
N ARG A 83 0.01 14.73 -6.94
CA ARG A 83 -0.19 14.36 -8.34
C ARG A 83 0.71 13.18 -8.71
N PRO A 84 0.16 12.00 -9.00
CA PRO A 84 0.95 10.88 -9.52
C PRO A 84 1.25 11.11 -11.01
N ASP A 85 2.45 10.72 -11.45
CA ASP A 85 2.86 10.83 -12.85
C ASP A 85 2.07 9.85 -13.76
N ASP A 86 1.63 8.72 -13.20
CA ASP A 86 1.01 7.62 -13.95
C ASP A 86 -0.32 7.17 -13.34
N LEU A 87 -1.43 7.59 -13.96
CA LEU A 87 -2.78 7.14 -13.64
C LEU A 87 -3.34 6.26 -14.76
N ILE A 88 -4.01 5.19 -14.37
CA ILE A 88 -4.82 4.36 -15.26
C ILE A 88 -6.21 4.19 -14.69
N ASP A 89 -7.19 4.10 -15.58
CA ASP A 89 -8.54 3.70 -15.19
C ASP A 89 -8.69 2.18 -15.29
N ILE A 90 -9.13 1.56 -14.20
CA ILE A 90 -9.51 0.15 -14.18
C ILE A 90 -10.90 0.04 -13.56
N ALA A 91 -11.90 -0.31 -14.37
CA ALA A 91 -13.29 -0.47 -13.96
C ALA A 91 -13.92 0.81 -13.35
N GLY A 92 -13.54 1.99 -13.87
CA GLY A 92 -13.99 3.29 -13.39
C GLY A 92 -13.35 3.71 -12.07
N ILE A 93 -12.15 3.19 -11.79
CA ILE A 93 -11.35 3.52 -10.61
C ILE A 93 -9.98 3.97 -11.12
N ARG A 94 -9.55 5.17 -10.70
CA ARG A 94 -8.21 5.68 -11.02
C ARG A 94 -7.17 5.07 -10.09
N PHE A 95 -6.25 4.34 -10.67
CA PHE A 95 -5.09 3.77 -9.97
C PHE A 95 -3.82 4.50 -10.35
N ALA A 96 -3.10 5.00 -9.35
CA ALA A 96 -1.70 5.33 -9.51
C ALA A 96 -0.91 4.02 -9.57
N THR A 97 -0.25 3.76 -10.69
CA THR A 97 0.62 2.59 -10.87
C THR A 97 1.92 3.07 -11.49
N PRO A 98 2.99 3.25 -10.69
CA PRO A 98 4.30 3.55 -11.23
C PRO A 98 4.67 2.57 -12.36
N PRO A 99 5.38 2.99 -13.42
CA PRO A 99 5.69 2.14 -14.55
C PRO A 99 6.41 0.85 -14.12
N SER A 100 7.26 0.96 -13.09
CA SER A 100 7.98 -0.15 -12.48
C SER A 100 7.09 -1.22 -11.84
N THR A 101 5.88 -0.88 -11.40
CA THR A 101 4.93 -1.84 -10.81
C THR A 101 3.81 -2.25 -11.77
N ARG A 102 3.57 -1.49 -12.85
CA ARG A 102 2.51 -1.79 -13.82
C ARG A 102 2.74 -3.12 -14.55
N GLY A 103 3.95 -3.34 -15.08
CA GLY A 103 4.30 -4.61 -15.73
C GLY A 103 4.19 -5.78 -14.76
N PHE A 104 4.77 -5.61 -13.58
CA PHE A 104 4.73 -6.59 -12.48
C PHE A 104 3.30 -6.98 -12.07
N LEU A 105 2.38 -6.02 -11.91
CA LEU A 105 1.01 -6.31 -11.47
C LEU A 105 0.09 -6.84 -12.58
N SER A 106 0.51 -6.78 -13.85
CA SER A 106 -0.33 -7.15 -15.00
C SER A 106 -0.73 -8.63 -15.02
N GLY A 107 0.10 -9.51 -14.46
CA GLY A 107 -0.16 -10.95 -14.35
C GLY A 107 -1.06 -11.35 -13.17
N TYR A 108 -1.54 -10.40 -12.36
CA TYR A 108 -2.28 -10.69 -11.13
C TYR A 108 -3.71 -10.15 -11.16
N GLN A 109 -4.63 -10.92 -10.58
CA GLN A 109 -5.98 -10.47 -10.31
C GLN A 109 -6.10 -9.98 -8.86
N LEU A 110 -6.40 -8.69 -8.69
CA LEU A 110 -6.82 -8.16 -7.39
C LEU A 110 -8.20 -8.69 -7.00
N ASP A 111 -8.30 -9.29 -5.81
CA ASP A 111 -9.52 -9.82 -5.20
C ASP A 111 -9.67 -9.30 -3.75
N TYR A 112 -10.85 -9.52 -3.16
CA TYR A 112 -11.15 -9.16 -1.78
C TYR A 112 -11.79 -10.35 -1.07
N SER A 113 -11.05 -10.91 -0.10
CA SER A 113 -11.41 -12.13 0.63
C SER A 113 -11.02 -11.99 2.10
N ALA A 114 -11.81 -12.60 3.00
CA ALA A 114 -11.57 -12.54 4.45
C ALA A 114 -11.29 -11.11 4.98
N ARG A 115 -12.01 -10.11 4.44
CA ARG A 115 -11.87 -8.67 4.78
C ARG A 115 -10.50 -8.05 4.41
N ARG A 116 -9.73 -8.68 3.53
CA ARG A 116 -8.43 -8.21 3.06
C ARG A 116 -8.35 -8.22 1.54
N PHE A 117 -7.55 -7.31 0.99
CA PHE A 117 -7.16 -7.38 -0.40
C PHE A 117 -6.13 -8.47 -0.59
N VAL A 118 -6.25 -9.20 -1.69
CA VAL A 118 -5.30 -10.24 -2.08
C VAL A 118 -5.02 -10.14 -3.57
N LEU A 119 -3.81 -10.47 -4.00
CA LEU A 119 -3.48 -10.69 -5.40
C LEU A 119 -3.53 -12.18 -5.68
N ARG A 120 -4.05 -12.56 -6.85
CA ARG A 120 -4.16 -13.94 -7.29
C ARG A 120 -3.46 -14.13 -8.62
N LYS A 121 -2.73 -15.23 -8.77
CA LYS A 121 -2.18 -15.72 -10.03
C LYS A 121 -2.39 -17.23 -10.03
N ASP A 122 -3.21 -17.73 -10.95
CA ASP A 122 -3.68 -19.11 -10.96
C ASP A 122 -4.29 -19.51 -9.60
N ASP A 123 -3.80 -20.60 -8.99
CA ASP A 123 -4.24 -21.08 -7.67
C ASP A 123 -3.53 -20.39 -6.49
N GLN A 124 -2.55 -19.53 -6.76
CA GLN A 124 -1.77 -18.85 -5.72
C GLN A 124 -2.44 -17.57 -5.24
N ILE A 125 -2.37 -17.32 -3.94
CA ILE A 125 -2.93 -16.15 -3.27
C ILE A 125 -1.83 -15.43 -2.49
N PHE A 126 -1.61 -14.16 -2.81
CA PHE A 126 -0.63 -13.29 -2.19
C PHE A 126 -1.34 -12.23 -1.34
N GLN A 127 -0.90 -12.09 -0.09
CA GLN A 127 -1.47 -11.14 0.87
C GLN A 127 -0.58 -9.93 1.12
N ASP A 128 0.66 -9.93 0.62
CA ASP A 128 1.60 -8.81 0.63
C ASP A 128 2.40 -8.80 -0.67
N LEU A 129 2.95 -7.65 -1.06
CA LEU A 129 3.65 -7.50 -2.34
C LEU A 129 5.03 -8.19 -2.32
N ARG A 130 5.67 -8.30 -1.16
CA ARG A 130 6.99 -8.92 -1.00
C ARG A 130 6.98 -10.45 -1.12
N SER A 131 5.83 -11.08 -0.88
CA SER A 131 5.61 -12.52 -1.06
C SER A 131 5.48 -12.93 -2.53
N ILE A 132 5.38 -11.97 -3.44
CA ILE A 132 5.30 -12.23 -4.87
C ILE A 132 6.72 -12.48 -5.42
N PRO A 133 6.98 -13.59 -6.14
CA PRO A 133 8.27 -13.88 -6.74
C PRO A 133 8.75 -12.75 -7.65
N ARG A 134 10.04 -12.38 -7.55
CA ARG A 134 10.62 -11.30 -8.37
C ARG A 134 10.75 -11.65 -9.85
N ASP A 135 10.83 -12.94 -10.17
CA ASP A 135 10.98 -13.42 -11.55
C ASP A 135 9.73 -13.17 -12.41
N ASP A 136 8.58 -12.91 -11.77
CA ASP A 136 7.33 -12.55 -12.46
C ASP A 136 7.32 -11.10 -12.98
N ALA A 137 8.32 -10.28 -12.65
CA ALA A 137 8.43 -8.88 -13.09
C ALA A 137 9.02 -8.70 -14.50
N ALA A 138 9.52 -9.76 -15.14
CA ALA A 138 10.43 -9.68 -16.30
C ALA A 138 9.95 -10.35 -17.59
N THR A 139 8.63 -10.57 -17.76
CA THR A 139 8.05 -11.04 -19.04
C THR A 139 7.09 -10.03 -19.64
#